data_AF-C6LM02-F1
#
_entry.id   AF-C6LM02-F1
#
_cell.length_a   1.000
_cell.length_b   1.000
_cell.length_c   1.000
_cell.angle_alpha   90.00
_cell.angle_beta   90.00
_cell.angle_gamma   90.00
#
_symmetry.space_group_name_H-M   'P 1'
#
loop_
_entity.id
_entity.type
_entity.pdbx_description
1 polymer ?
#
loop_
_entity_poly.entity_id
_entity_poly.type
_entity_poly.pdbx_seq_one_letter_code
_entity_poly.pdbx_strand_id
1 'polypeptide(L)'
;MQELLEWMEYIEDSRQQSKVRHTLKDILVIVLFATLANADDWVEMALFAEDYQDYLRKYIELKNGPPSHDTLRRVMGMVSPEILQQLYGKWQERLNRNEGELLKKIICIDGKTMRSNKRNGEKPGHIVSAWSKEDGYCLGQKAVGEKSNEITAIPELLEKIQVKGQIVTIDAMGTQTAIAEKIRNKRADYVLSLKANQGTLYEDVREYFEDPEFQKEIKERGIYKKTQEKAHGQIETRE
;
A
#
# COMPACT_ATOMS: atom_id res chain seq x y z
N MET A 1 8.66 -10.83 16.91
CA MET A 1 8.57 -9.52 17.60
C MET A 1 9.94 -8.96 17.93
N GLN A 2 10.82 -9.71 18.60
CA GLN A 2 12.15 -9.24 19.02
C GLN A 2 12.98 -8.62 17.88
N GLU A 3 13.15 -9.32 16.76
CA GLU A 3 13.90 -8.77 15.62
C GLU A 3 13.30 -7.46 15.07
N LEU A 4 11.98 -7.25 15.12
CA LEU A 4 11.38 -5.98 14.69
C LEU A 4 11.77 -4.84 15.65
N LEU A 5 11.79 -5.13 16.96
CA LEU A 5 12.19 -4.17 17.99
C LEU A 5 13.67 -3.80 17.87
N GLU A 6 14.52 -4.78 17.55
CA GLU A 6 15.95 -4.55 17.26
C GLU A 6 16.11 -3.68 16.02
N TRP A 7 15.33 -3.94 14.96
CA TRP A 7 15.32 -3.09 13.76
C TRP A 7 14.96 -1.63 14.05
N MET A 8 14.02 -1.40 14.97
CA MET A 8 13.65 -0.04 15.39
C MET A 8 14.78 0.70 16.12
N GLU A 9 15.76 0.00 16.70
CA GLU A 9 16.93 0.63 17.34
C GLU A 9 17.92 1.20 16.32
N TYR A 10 17.97 0.63 15.10
CA TYR A 10 18.84 1.10 14.03
C TYR A 10 18.29 2.31 13.28
N ILE A 11 17.06 2.74 13.59
CA ILE A 11 16.47 3.93 12.99
C ILE A 11 17.19 5.15 13.56
N GLU A 12 17.82 5.92 12.68
CA GLU A 12 18.52 7.14 13.05
C GLU A 12 17.56 8.16 13.68
N ASP A 13 17.90 8.59 14.90
CA ASP A 13 17.17 9.63 15.61
C ASP A 13 17.80 11.01 15.33
N SER A 14 17.25 11.72 14.34
CA SER A 14 17.69 13.05 13.93
C SER A 14 17.37 14.17 14.93
N ARG A 15 16.70 13.85 16.05
CA ARG A 15 16.36 14.84 17.09
C ARG A 15 17.62 15.25 17.85
N GLN A 16 17.57 16.45 18.44
CA GLN A 16 18.64 16.92 19.31
C GLN A 16 18.74 16.04 20.57
N GLN A 17 19.76 15.18 20.63
CA GLN A 17 19.90 14.11 21.64
C GLN A 17 19.80 14.59 23.08
N SER A 18 20.35 15.78 23.40
CA SER A 18 20.26 16.35 24.76
C SER A 18 18.85 16.71 25.22
N LYS A 19 17.87 16.79 24.30
CA LYS A 19 16.46 17.11 24.58
C LYS A 19 15.55 15.88 24.48
N VAL A 20 16.09 14.70 24.21
CA VAL A 20 15.31 13.47 24.06
C VAL A 20 14.99 12.90 25.44
N ARG A 21 13.69 12.88 25.79
CA ARG A 21 13.18 12.20 27.00
C ARG A 21 12.60 10.81 26.70
N HIS A 22 12.00 10.63 25.54
CA HIS A 22 11.42 9.37 25.10
C HIS A 22 12.18 8.91 23.84
N THR A 23 12.71 7.69 23.88
CA THR A 23 13.48 7.13 22.77
C THR A 23 12.61 7.04 21.52
N LEU A 24 13.24 7.02 20.35
CA LEU A 24 12.49 6.87 19.10
C LEU A 24 11.79 5.51 19.05
N LYS A 25 12.47 4.45 19.52
CA LYS A 25 11.92 3.09 19.67
C LYS A 25 10.64 3.08 20.52
N ASP A 26 10.65 3.71 21.69
CA ASP A 26 9.50 3.75 22.60
C ASP A 26 8.27 4.36 21.87
N ILE A 27 8.49 5.47 21.17
CA ILE A 27 7.43 6.16 20.42
C ILE A 27 6.91 5.30 19.27
N LEU A 28 7.80 4.68 18.48
CA LEU A 28 7.41 3.84 17.35
C LEU A 28 6.61 2.60 17.80
N VAL A 29 7.01 1.97 18.90
CA VAL A 29 6.29 0.82 19.47
C VAL A 29 4.93 1.23 19.99
N ILE A 30 4.82 2.35 20.71
CA ILE A 30 3.53 2.88 21.17
C ILE A 30 2.59 3.10 20.00
N VAL A 31 3.03 3.82 18.96
CA VAL A 31 2.20 4.12 17.79
C VAL A 31 1.76 2.84 17.09
N LEU A 32 2.68 1.88 16.88
CA LEU A 32 2.34 0.60 16.27
C LEU A 32 1.25 -0.14 17.05
N PHE A 33 1.42 -0.30 18.36
CA PHE A 33 0.50 -1.07 19.19
C PHE A 33 -0.85 -0.37 19.33
N ALA A 34 -0.84 0.96 19.48
CA ALA A 34 -2.06 1.76 19.56
C ALA A 34 -2.85 1.69 18.24
N THR A 35 -2.18 1.82 17.08
CA THR A 35 -2.84 1.65 15.76
C THR A 35 -3.42 0.26 15.59
N LEU A 36 -2.73 -0.81 16.03
CA LEU A 36 -3.28 -2.17 16.00
C LEU A 36 -4.47 -2.35 16.96
N ALA A 37 -4.53 -1.56 18.02
CA ALA A 37 -5.66 -1.49 18.95
C ALA A 37 -6.76 -0.53 18.46
N ASN A 38 -6.68 -0.04 17.23
CA ASN A 38 -7.64 0.88 16.62
C ASN A 38 -7.74 2.25 17.34
N ALA A 39 -6.63 2.74 17.88
CA ALA A 39 -6.49 4.14 18.26
C ALA A 39 -6.08 4.97 17.02
N ASP A 40 -6.97 5.84 16.58
CA ASP A 40 -6.91 6.49 15.27
C ASP A 40 -6.39 7.94 15.33
N ASP A 41 -6.22 8.50 16.54
CA ASP A 41 -5.61 9.82 16.74
C ASP A 41 -4.53 9.86 17.84
N TRP A 42 -3.77 10.97 17.90
CA TRP A 42 -2.65 11.13 18.83
C TRP A 42 -3.08 11.14 20.31
N VAL A 43 -4.29 11.60 20.60
CA VAL A 43 -4.84 11.65 21.96
C VAL A 43 -5.20 10.24 22.39
N GLU A 44 -5.91 9.48 21.56
CA GLU A 44 -6.22 8.08 21.77
C GLU A 44 -4.95 7.23 21.93
N MET A 45 -3.92 7.47 21.11
CA MET A 45 -2.64 6.77 21.22
C MET A 45 -1.91 7.07 22.54
N ALA A 46 -2.00 8.31 23.04
CA ALA A 46 -1.41 8.67 24.33
C ALA A 46 -2.17 8.01 25.50
N LEU A 47 -3.51 8.04 25.44
CA LEU A 47 -4.37 7.35 26.43
C LEU A 47 -4.09 5.85 26.44
N PHE A 48 -3.98 5.22 25.26
CA PHE A 48 -3.57 3.82 25.14
C PHE A 48 -2.22 3.56 25.82
N ALA A 49 -1.23 4.44 25.62
CA ALA A 49 0.08 4.27 26.23
C ALA A 49 0.06 4.42 27.76
N GLU A 50 -0.84 5.24 28.29
CA GLU A 50 -1.08 5.40 29.74
C GLU A 50 -1.78 4.16 30.32
N ASP A 51 -2.89 3.73 29.72
CA ASP A 51 -3.69 2.60 30.19
C ASP A 51 -2.95 1.26 30.11
N TYR A 52 -2.15 1.07 29.05
CA TYR A 52 -1.44 -0.18 28.78
C TYR A 52 0.08 -0.09 29.03
N GLN A 53 0.53 0.90 29.82
CA GLN A 53 1.95 1.12 30.09
C GLN A 53 2.67 -0.14 30.60
N ASP A 54 2.07 -0.86 31.55
CA ASP A 54 2.68 -2.06 32.14
C ASP A 54 2.82 -3.20 31.13
N TYR A 55 1.92 -3.27 30.15
CA TYR A 55 2.04 -4.19 29.03
C TYR A 55 3.15 -3.75 28.06
N LEU A 56 3.21 -2.45 27.73
CA LEU A 56 4.25 -1.89 26.86
C LEU A 56 5.66 -2.07 27.44
N ARG A 57 5.81 -2.05 28.77
CA ARG A 57 7.09 -2.30 29.47
C ARG A 57 7.72 -3.67 29.17
N LYS A 58 6.96 -4.60 28.58
CA LYS A 58 7.50 -5.89 28.10
C LYS A 58 8.34 -5.75 26.82
N TYR A 59 8.21 -4.63 26.09
CA TYR A 59 8.84 -4.41 24.79
C TYR A 59 9.73 -3.17 24.76
N ILE A 60 9.46 -2.18 25.61
CA ILE A 60 10.14 -0.88 25.67
C ILE A 60 10.36 -0.42 27.12
N GLU A 61 11.32 0.47 27.36
CA GLU A 61 11.70 0.83 28.73
C GLU A 61 10.73 1.81 29.38
N LEU A 62 10.27 2.85 28.64
CA LEU A 62 9.42 3.92 29.17
C LEU A 62 10.01 4.55 30.44
N LYS A 63 11.31 4.89 30.39
CA LYS A 63 12.08 5.43 31.54
C LYS A 63 11.44 6.69 32.15
N ASN A 64 10.84 7.53 31.31
CA ASN A 64 10.16 8.77 31.71
C ASN A 64 8.63 8.66 31.64
N GLY A 65 8.10 7.43 31.62
CA GLY A 65 6.69 7.15 31.37
C GLY A 65 6.26 7.34 29.91
N PRO A 66 4.95 7.21 29.63
CA PRO A 66 4.36 7.42 28.32
C PRO A 66 4.58 8.87 27.83
N PRO A 67 4.91 9.06 26.55
CA PRO A 67 4.95 10.38 25.94
C PRO A 67 3.54 10.97 25.79
N SER A 68 3.43 12.30 25.88
CA SER A 68 2.19 13.01 25.55
C SER A 68 1.84 12.92 24.06
N HIS A 69 0.57 13.17 23.73
CA HIS A 69 0.09 13.24 22.34
C HIS A 69 0.87 14.27 21.49
N ASP A 70 1.26 15.41 22.06
CA ASP A 70 2.13 16.39 21.40
C ASP A 70 3.51 15.83 21.07
N THR A 71 4.07 15.01 21.96
CA THR A 71 5.36 14.37 21.75
C THR A 71 5.27 13.31 20.67
N LEU A 72 4.24 12.46 20.70
CA LEU A 72 3.96 11.46 19.67
C LEU A 72 3.84 12.13 18.30
N ARG A 73 2.95 13.13 18.17
CA ARG A 73 2.71 13.87 16.93
C ARG A 73 3.98 14.51 16.39
N ARG A 74 4.71 15.25 17.25
CA ARG A 74 5.91 15.98 16.84
C ARG A 74 7.00 15.04 16.36
N VAL A 75 7.23 13.94 17.07
CA VAL A 75 8.30 12.99 16.74
C VAL A 75 7.94 12.20 15.49
N MET A 76 6.72 11.67 15.39
CA MET A 76 6.27 10.98 14.18
C MET A 76 6.29 11.88 12.94
N GLY A 77 6.01 13.18 13.11
CA GLY A 77 6.14 14.17 12.03
C GLY A 77 7.59 14.43 11.58
N MET A 78 8.60 13.99 12.33
CA MET A 78 10.01 14.07 11.97
C MET A 78 10.55 12.77 11.36
N VAL A 79 9.84 11.64 11.52
CA VAL A 79 10.27 10.34 10.99
C VAL A 79 10.05 10.32 9.49
N SER A 80 11.06 9.89 8.73
CA SER A 80 10.97 9.73 7.29
C SER A 80 9.93 8.65 6.94
N PRO A 81 9.00 8.91 6.01
CA PRO A 81 8.06 7.90 5.51
C PRO A 81 8.76 6.67 4.92
N GLU A 82 9.93 6.84 4.31
CA GLU A 82 10.73 5.76 3.74
C GLU A 82 11.19 4.76 4.81
N ILE A 83 11.57 5.24 5.99
CA ILE A 83 11.96 4.40 7.12
C ILE A 83 10.76 3.55 7.59
N LEU A 84 9.58 4.16 7.70
CA LEU A 84 8.36 3.44 8.07
C LEU A 84 7.99 2.38 7.02
N GLN A 85 8.18 2.68 5.74
CA GLN A 85 8.00 1.69 4.67
C GLN A 85 8.99 0.52 4.76
N GLN A 86 10.25 0.78 5.09
CA GLN A 86 11.25 -0.28 5.27
C GLN A 86 10.90 -1.18 6.46
N LEU A 87 10.52 -0.58 7.58
CA LEU A 87 10.06 -1.31 8.77
C LEU A 87 8.84 -2.19 8.43
N TYR A 88 7.91 -1.66 7.66
CA TYR A 88 6.75 -2.40 7.18
C TYR A 88 7.14 -3.56 6.25
N GLY A 89 8.09 -3.35 5.32
CA GLY A 89 8.64 -4.43 4.50
C GLY A 89 9.27 -5.55 5.34
N LYS A 90 9.97 -5.22 6.42
CA LYS A 90 10.51 -6.21 7.36
C LYS A 90 9.44 -6.97 8.13
N TRP A 91 8.35 -6.31 8.47
CA TRP A 91 7.17 -6.99 9.03
C TRP A 91 6.57 -7.98 8.02
N GLN A 92 6.42 -7.59 6.75
CA GLN A 92 5.89 -8.47 5.69
C GLN A 92 6.78 -9.69 5.44
N GLU A 93 8.10 -9.52 5.41
CA GLU A 93 9.06 -10.64 5.30
C GLU A 93 8.85 -11.68 6.41
N ARG A 94 8.27 -11.32 7.56
CA ARG A 94 7.91 -12.26 8.62
C ARG A 94 6.59 -12.96 8.35
N LEU A 95 5.57 -12.24 7.89
CA LEU A 95 4.27 -12.80 7.55
C LEU A 95 4.40 -13.84 6.41
N ASN A 96 5.28 -13.58 5.45
CA ASN A 96 5.47 -14.42 4.26
C ASN A 96 6.35 -15.68 4.50
N ARG A 97 6.84 -15.96 5.72
CA ARG A 97 7.72 -17.12 6.00
C ARG A 97 7.01 -18.47 6.07
N ASN A 98 5.67 -18.51 6.11
CA ASN A 98 4.92 -19.74 6.36
C ASN A 98 4.01 -20.21 5.20
N GLU A 99 3.99 -19.52 4.06
CA GLU A 99 3.21 -19.97 2.90
C GLU A 99 4.09 -20.83 1.97
N GLY A 100 4.20 -22.11 2.33
CA GLY A 100 4.92 -23.15 1.59
C GLY A 100 4.28 -23.56 0.26
N GLU A 101 3.23 -22.87 -0.18
CA GLU A 101 2.68 -22.99 -1.52
C GLU A 101 2.72 -21.60 -2.16
N LEU A 102 3.28 -21.50 -3.37
CA LEU A 102 3.17 -20.30 -4.22
C LEU A 102 1.70 -20.13 -4.62
N LEU A 103 0.87 -19.67 -3.69
CA LEU A 103 -0.43 -19.12 -4.03
C LEU A 103 -0.16 -17.92 -4.93
N LYS A 104 -0.70 -17.99 -6.14
CA LYS A 104 -0.60 -16.89 -7.10
C LYS A 104 -1.52 -15.78 -6.60
N LYS A 105 -0.93 -14.75 -6.01
CA LYS A 105 -1.61 -13.58 -5.44
C LYS A 105 -1.95 -12.57 -6.52
N ILE A 106 -3.05 -11.87 -6.30
CA ILE A 106 -3.48 -10.72 -7.08
C ILE A 106 -3.04 -9.46 -6.33
N ILE A 107 -2.10 -8.75 -6.92
CA ILE A 107 -1.56 -7.49 -6.41
C ILE A 107 -2.23 -6.34 -7.17
N CYS A 108 -3.14 -5.65 -6.49
CA CYS A 108 -3.86 -4.52 -7.03
C CYS A 108 -3.07 -3.23 -6.83
N ILE A 109 -2.68 -2.56 -7.90
CA ILE A 109 -2.06 -1.23 -7.83
C ILE A 109 -3.12 -0.17 -8.13
N ASP A 110 -3.34 0.72 -7.16
CA ASP A 110 -4.37 1.76 -7.22
C ASP A 110 -3.88 3.07 -6.58
N GLY A 111 -4.32 4.20 -7.14
CA GLY A 111 -4.03 5.55 -6.67
C GLY A 111 -5.18 6.15 -5.86
N LYS A 112 -4.89 6.64 -4.65
CA LYS A 112 -5.86 7.34 -3.81
C LYS A 112 -5.39 8.74 -3.42
N THR A 113 -6.31 9.69 -3.59
CA THR A 113 -6.13 11.09 -3.17
C THR A 113 -6.67 11.32 -1.76
N MET A 114 -5.80 11.74 -0.86
CA MET A 114 -6.13 12.07 0.53
C MET A 114 -6.73 13.49 0.62
N ARG A 115 -7.99 13.66 0.22
CA ARG A 115 -8.61 15.00 0.02
C ARG A 115 -8.58 15.94 1.23
N SER A 116 -8.54 15.40 2.45
CA SER A 116 -8.59 16.18 3.69
C SER A 116 -7.22 16.66 4.20
N ASN A 117 -6.11 16.34 3.52
CA ASN A 117 -4.77 16.73 3.95
C ASN A 117 -4.24 18.02 3.30
N LYS A 118 -5.07 18.70 2.51
CA LYS A 118 -4.70 19.90 1.77
C LYS A 118 -4.34 21.05 2.75
N ARG A 119 -3.15 21.63 2.60
CA ARG A 119 -2.78 22.91 3.21
C ARG A 119 -2.98 24.05 2.22
N ASN A 120 -3.13 25.28 2.71
CA ASN A 120 -3.45 26.45 1.89
C ASN A 120 -2.51 26.57 0.67
N GLY A 121 -3.07 26.38 -0.53
CA GLY A 121 -2.35 26.48 -1.81
C GLY A 121 -1.78 25.18 -2.37
N GLU A 122 -1.66 24.11 -1.57
CA GLU A 122 -1.09 22.83 -2.00
C GLU A 122 -2.15 21.91 -2.63
N LYS A 123 -1.72 20.95 -3.46
CA LYS A 123 -2.62 19.87 -3.91
C LYS A 123 -2.74 18.82 -2.78
N PRO A 124 -3.90 18.16 -2.63
CA PRO A 124 -4.01 17.05 -1.71
C PRO A 124 -3.01 15.96 -2.09
N GLY A 125 -2.40 15.33 -1.08
CA GLY A 125 -1.47 14.23 -1.28
C GLY A 125 -2.14 13.07 -2.01
N HIS A 126 -1.43 12.47 -2.95
CA HIS A 126 -1.91 11.34 -3.72
C HIS A 126 -0.93 10.18 -3.57
N ILE A 127 -1.44 8.98 -3.27
CA ILE A 127 -0.64 7.81 -2.93
C ILE A 127 -1.04 6.67 -3.85
N VAL A 128 -0.06 6.06 -4.50
CA VAL A 128 -0.22 4.78 -5.19
C VAL A 128 0.13 3.67 -4.21
N SER A 129 -0.73 2.68 -4.08
CA SER A 129 -0.56 1.53 -3.18
C SER A 129 -0.66 0.22 -3.94
N ALA A 130 0.11 -0.78 -3.52
CA ALA A 130 0.05 -2.15 -4.02
C ALA A 130 -0.60 -3.02 -2.96
N TRP A 131 -1.85 -3.44 -3.16
CA TRP A 131 -2.63 -4.22 -2.23
C TRP A 131 -2.65 -5.70 -2.61
N SER A 132 -2.32 -6.59 -1.68
CA SER A 132 -2.47 -8.04 -1.89
C SER A 132 -3.89 -8.45 -1.52
N LYS A 133 -4.65 -8.96 -2.49
CA LYS A 133 -6.03 -9.38 -2.28
C LYS A 133 -6.13 -10.55 -1.29
N GLU A 134 -5.26 -11.54 -1.44
CA GLU A 134 -5.27 -12.77 -0.66
C GLU A 134 -4.76 -12.52 0.75
N ASP A 135 -3.74 -11.67 0.92
CA ASP A 135 -3.19 -11.39 2.25
C ASP A 135 -4.00 -10.35 3.04
N GLY A 136 -4.79 -9.52 2.36
CA GLY A 136 -5.56 -8.46 3.01
C GLY A 136 -4.69 -7.33 3.58
N TYR A 137 -3.48 -7.13 3.03
CA TYR A 137 -2.61 -6.02 3.42
C TYR A 137 -1.89 -5.37 2.23
N CYS A 138 -1.39 -4.16 2.44
CA CYS A 138 -0.63 -3.40 1.45
C CYS A 138 0.81 -3.94 1.36
N LEU A 139 1.32 -4.27 0.19
CA LEU A 139 2.72 -4.67 -0.02
C LEU A 139 3.66 -3.47 -0.06
N GLY A 140 3.17 -2.31 -0.47
CA GLY A 140 3.95 -1.08 -0.48
C GLY A 140 3.15 0.10 -1.00
N GLN A 141 3.67 1.29 -0.74
CA GLN A 141 3.01 2.53 -1.19
C GLN A 141 4.05 3.57 -1.62
N LYS A 142 3.64 4.49 -2.50
CA LYS A 142 4.46 5.60 -2.97
C LYS A 142 3.60 6.85 -3.08
N ALA A 143 4.01 7.91 -2.41
CA ALA A 143 3.43 9.24 -2.61
C ALA A 143 3.84 9.78 -3.99
N VAL A 144 2.88 10.30 -4.74
CA VAL A 144 3.09 10.95 -6.02
C VAL A 144 3.48 12.40 -5.78
N GLY A 145 4.62 12.82 -6.35
CA GLY A 145 5.10 14.20 -6.21
C GLY A 145 4.16 15.21 -6.87
N GLU A 146 4.22 16.48 -6.45
CA GLU A 146 3.28 17.54 -6.87
C GLU A 146 3.18 17.76 -8.40
N LYS A 147 4.27 17.47 -9.12
CA LYS A 147 4.38 17.56 -10.58
C LYS A 147 4.45 16.19 -11.27
N SER A 148 4.25 15.12 -10.51
CA SER A 148 4.31 13.74 -10.99
C SER A 148 2.91 13.14 -11.15
N ASN A 149 2.84 11.94 -11.69
CA ASN A 149 1.60 11.18 -11.86
C ASN A 149 1.81 9.71 -11.46
N GLU A 150 0.73 8.94 -11.41
CA GLU A 150 0.77 7.51 -11.10
C GLU A 150 1.66 6.72 -12.07
N ILE A 151 1.70 7.12 -13.35
CA ILE A 151 2.51 6.47 -14.40
C ILE A 151 4.00 6.40 -14.01
N THR A 152 4.52 7.42 -13.32
CA THR A 152 5.90 7.44 -12.81
C THR A 152 6.06 6.72 -11.47
N ALA A 153 5.04 6.78 -10.61
CA ALA A 153 5.10 6.21 -9.26
C ALA A 153 4.95 4.68 -9.26
N ILE A 154 4.15 4.12 -10.18
CA ILE A 154 3.93 2.67 -10.31
C ILE A 154 5.26 1.93 -10.56
N PRO A 155 6.12 2.34 -11.52
CA PRO A 155 7.44 1.74 -11.69
C PRO A 155 8.32 1.78 -10.45
N GLU A 156 8.32 2.87 -9.69
CA GLU A 156 9.11 2.97 -8.46
C GLU A 156 8.57 2.05 -7.37
N LEU A 157 7.24 1.99 -7.24
CA LEU A 157 6.58 1.10 -6.29
C LEU A 157 6.90 -0.37 -6.62
N LEU A 158 6.79 -0.77 -7.89
CA LEU A 158 7.16 -2.10 -8.35
C LEU A 158 8.61 -2.46 -8.01
N GLU A 159 9.54 -1.50 -7.92
CA GLU A 159 10.91 -1.79 -7.49
C GLU A 159 11.01 -2.23 -6.04
N LYS A 160 10.18 -1.65 -5.18
CA LYS A 160 10.23 -1.86 -3.73
C LYS A 160 9.54 -3.14 -3.27
N ILE A 161 8.72 -3.77 -4.12
CA ILE A 161 7.93 -4.95 -3.78
C ILE A 161 8.35 -6.18 -4.59
N GLN A 162 8.20 -7.36 -3.99
CA GLN A 162 8.40 -8.64 -4.67
C GLN A 162 7.09 -9.06 -5.35
N VAL A 163 7.11 -9.13 -6.69
CA VAL A 163 5.95 -9.52 -7.51
C VAL A 163 6.19 -10.79 -8.33
N LYS A 164 7.39 -11.39 -8.25
CA LYS A 164 7.75 -12.57 -9.05
C LYS A 164 6.72 -13.69 -8.87
N GLY A 165 6.22 -14.20 -9.99
CA GLY A 165 5.21 -15.27 -10.04
C GLY A 165 3.79 -14.84 -9.65
N GLN A 166 3.56 -13.55 -9.37
CA GLN A 166 2.27 -12.99 -8.97
C GLN A 166 1.56 -12.32 -10.16
N ILE A 167 0.27 -12.01 -10.01
CA ILE A 167 -0.50 -11.24 -11.01
C ILE A 167 -0.64 -9.80 -10.51
N VAL A 168 -0.20 -8.84 -11.31
CA VAL A 168 -0.38 -7.41 -11.02
C VAL A 168 -1.58 -6.87 -11.80
N THR A 169 -2.56 -6.29 -11.10
CA THR A 169 -3.69 -5.62 -11.74
C THR A 169 -3.56 -4.11 -11.59
N ILE A 170 -3.76 -3.37 -12.68
CA ILE A 170 -3.67 -1.90 -12.68
C ILE A 170 -4.84 -1.32 -13.46
N ASP A 171 -5.27 -0.14 -13.03
CA ASP A 171 -6.29 0.63 -13.70
C ASP A 171 -5.87 1.10 -15.13
N ALA A 172 -6.79 1.79 -15.79
CA ALA A 172 -6.57 2.22 -17.17
C ALA A 172 -5.56 3.35 -17.32
N MET A 173 -5.35 4.16 -16.27
CA MET A 173 -4.36 5.21 -16.31
C MET A 173 -2.95 4.62 -16.27
N GLY A 174 -2.73 3.57 -15.47
CA GLY A 174 -1.47 2.82 -15.39
C GLY A 174 -1.24 1.80 -16.52
N THR A 175 -2.16 1.67 -17.47
CA THR A 175 -2.01 0.76 -18.63
C THR A 175 -1.01 1.36 -19.62
N GLN A 176 0.29 1.13 -19.40
CA GLN A 176 1.38 1.68 -20.20
C GLN A 176 2.36 0.57 -20.58
N THR A 177 2.91 0.61 -21.79
CA THR A 177 3.87 -0.39 -22.29
C THR A 177 5.09 -0.52 -21.38
N ALA A 178 5.66 0.59 -20.92
CA ALA A 178 6.80 0.58 -20.00
C ALA A 178 6.48 -0.08 -18.65
N ILE A 179 5.24 0.06 -18.15
CA ILE A 179 4.80 -0.59 -16.91
C ILE A 179 4.65 -2.10 -17.14
N ALA A 180 4.02 -2.50 -18.25
CA ALA A 180 3.87 -3.91 -18.62
C ALA A 180 5.23 -4.61 -18.78
N GLU A 181 6.18 -3.97 -19.49
CA GLU A 181 7.56 -4.45 -19.63
C GLU A 181 8.24 -4.62 -18.28
N LYS A 182 8.06 -3.66 -17.37
CA LYS A 182 8.63 -3.74 -16.03
C LYS A 182 8.09 -4.91 -15.21
N ILE A 183 6.78 -5.16 -15.27
CA ILE A 183 6.16 -6.32 -14.62
C ILE A 183 6.72 -7.63 -15.20
N ARG A 184 6.84 -7.72 -16.53
CA ARG A 184 7.44 -8.88 -17.21
C ARG A 184 8.91 -9.10 -16.83
N ASN A 185 9.70 -8.03 -16.76
CA ASN A 185 11.11 -8.09 -16.36
C ASN A 185 11.27 -8.62 -14.93
N LYS A 186 10.29 -8.36 -14.06
CA LYS A 186 10.20 -8.94 -12.70
C LYS A 186 9.64 -10.37 -12.67
N ARG A 187 9.38 -10.99 -13.82
CA ARG A 187 8.81 -12.34 -13.97
C ARG A 187 7.46 -12.48 -13.27
N ALA A 188 6.62 -11.45 -13.41
CA ALA A 188 5.25 -11.41 -12.94
C ALA A 188 4.30 -11.33 -14.14
N ASP A 189 3.06 -11.76 -13.93
CA ASP A 189 1.97 -11.62 -14.89
C ASP A 189 1.19 -10.33 -14.63
N TYR A 190 0.40 -9.86 -15.60
CA TYR A 190 -0.40 -8.65 -15.43
C TYR A 190 -1.79 -8.76 -16.05
N VAL A 191 -2.71 -7.97 -15.50
CA VAL A 191 -4.02 -7.65 -16.11
C VAL A 191 -4.17 -6.13 -16.05
N LEU A 192 -4.14 -5.48 -17.20
CA LEU A 192 -4.20 -4.03 -17.31
C LEU A 192 -5.51 -3.61 -17.97
N SER A 193 -6.18 -2.60 -17.39
CA SER A 193 -7.52 -2.20 -17.86
C SER A 193 -7.43 -1.32 -19.10
N LEU A 194 -7.91 -1.78 -20.24
CA LEU A 194 -7.94 -0.98 -21.46
C LEU A 194 -9.18 -0.07 -21.50
N LYS A 195 -9.00 1.25 -21.68
CA LYS A 195 -10.08 2.22 -21.90
C LYS A 195 -9.74 3.13 -23.10
N ALA A 196 -10.69 3.99 -23.47
CA ALA A 196 -10.57 4.93 -24.59
C ALA A 196 -9.35 5.89 -24.52
N ASN A 197 -8.71 6.02 -23.35
CA ASN A 197 -7.46 6.79 -23.21
C ASN A 197 -6.26 6.16 -23.94
N GLN A 198 -6.38 4.94 -24.46
CA GLN A 198 -5.35 4.25 -25.25
C GLN A 198 -5.56 4.37 -26.76
N GLY A 199 -6.47 5.25 -27.20
CA GLY A 199 -6.69 5.55 -28.62
C GLY A 199 -7.13 4.33 -29.43
N THR A 200 -6.50 4.13 -30.59
CA THR A 200 -6.87 3.08 -31.56
C THR A 200 -6.78 1.68 -30.97
N LEU A 201 -5.89 1.43 -30.01
CA LEU A 201 -5.79 0.12 -29.36
C LEU A 201 -7.12 -0.30 -28.70
N TYR A 202 -7.82 0.66 -28.09
CA TYR A 202 -9.13 0.38 -27.51
C TYR A 202 -10.17 0.05 -28.58
N GLU A 203 -10.15 0.78 -29.71
CA GLU A 203 -11.07 0.58 -30.82
C GLU A 203 -10.82 -0.77 -31.51
N ASP A 204 -9.58 -1.08 -31.83
CA ASP A 204 -9.17 -2.35 -32.45
C ASP A 204 -9.57 -3.56 -31.59
N VAL A 205 -9.31 -3.48 -30.28
CA VAL A 205 -9.70 -4.55 -29.34
C VAL A 205 -11.22 -4.64 -29.25
N ARG A 206 -11.94 -3.50 -29.14
CA ARG A 206 -13.40 -3.52 -29.10
C ARG A 206 -13.98 -4.16 -30.36
N GLU A 207 -13.54 -3.75 -31.54
CA GLU A 207 -13.98 -4.32 -32.82
C GLU A 207 -13.70 -5.82 -32.91
N TYR A 208 -12.53 -6.26 -32.46
CA TYR A 208 -12.20 -7.69 -32.40
C TYR A 208 -13.15 -8.49 -31.49
N PHE A 209 -13.51 -7.94 -30.32
CA PHE A 209 -14.48 -8.59 -29.42
C PHE A 209 -15.94 -8.47 -29.90
N GLU A 210 -16.25 -7.57 -30.82
CA GLU A 210 -17.55 -7.44 -31.48
C GLU A 210 -17.73 -8.41 -32.67
N ASP A 211 -16.64 -9.05 -33.14
CA ASP A 211 -16.70 -10.03 -34.23
C ASP A 211 -17.62 -11.23 -33.88
N PRO A 212 -18.67 -11.50 -34.67
CA PRO A 212 -19.64 -12.56 -34.36
C PRO A 212 -19.04 -13.98 -34.36
N GLU A 213 -18.06 -14.25 -35.22
CA GLU A 213 -17.43 -15.57 -35.29
C GLU A 213 -16.58 -15.82 -34.04
N PHE A 214 -15.79 -14.81 -33.64
CA PHE A 214 -15.01 -14.85 -32.41
C PHE A 214 -15.91 -14.99 -31.18
N GLN A 215 -16.99 -14.20 -31.08
CA GLN A 215 -17.95 -14.30 -29.98
C GLN A 215 -18.58 -15.70 -29.87
N LYS A 216 -18.90 -16.32 -31.01
CA LYS A 216 -19.43 -17.68 -31.05
C LYS A 216 -18.38 -18.67 -30.55
N GLU A 217 -17.15 -18.56 -31.02
CA GLU A 217 -16.03 -19.42 -30.61
C GLU A 217 -15.77 -19.38 -29.09
N ILE A 218 -15.68 -18.18 -28.50
CA ILE A 218 -15.40 -18.04 -27.06
C ILE A 218 -16.55 -18.56 -26.19
N LYS A 219 -17.80 -18.45 -26.68
CA LYS A 219 -19.00 -18.99 -26.01
C LYS A 219 -19.02 -20.52 -26.09
N GLU A 220 -18.74 -21.10 -27.26
CA GLU A 220 -18.67 -22.55 -27.47
C GLU A 220 -17.56 -23.19 -26.63
N ARG A 221 -16.42 -22.49 -26.49
CA ARG A 221 -15.30 -22.92 -25.63
C ARG A 221 -15.54 -22.71 -24.13
N GLY A 222 -16.63 -22.03 -23.74
CA GLY A 222 -16.96 -21.76 -22.34
C GLY A 222 -16.02 -20.78 -21.64
N ILE A 223 -15.28 -19.96 -22.39
CA ILE A 223 -14.32 -18.97 -21.87
C ILE A 223 -14.89 -17.54 -21.83
N TYR A 224 -16.11 -17.36 -22.30
CA TYR A 224 -16.86 -16.11 -22.19
C TYR A 224 -17.71 -16.08 -20.92
N LYS A 225 -17.64 -14.98 -20.17
CA LYS A 225 -18.40 -14.81 -18.94
C LYS A 225 -18.97 -13.40 -18.86
N LYS A 226 -20.29 -13.30 -18.77
CA LYS A 226 -21.00 -12.05 -18.53
C LYS A 226 -21.78 -12.13 -17.23
N THR A 227 -21.60 -11.15 -16.36
CA THR A 227 -22.32 -11.00 -15.09
C THR A 227 -22.96 -9.63 -15.03
N GLN A 228 -24.20 -9.58 -14.53
CA GLN A 228 -24.89 -8.34 -14.20
C GLN A 228 -25.14 -8.29 -12.71
N GLU A 229 -24.72 -7.22 -12.07
CA GLU A 229 -24.91 -7.01 -10.64
C GLU A 229 -25.38 -5.59 -10.34
N LYS A 230 -26.10 -5.43 -9.23
CA LYS A 230 -26.47 -4.11 -8.73
C LYS A 230 -25.40 -3.68 -7.71
N ALA A 231 -24.54 -2.74 -8.08
CA ALA A 231 -23.45 -2.23 -7.24
C ALA A 231 -23.46 -0.69 -7.24
N HIS A 232 -23.14 -0.07 -6.09
CA HIS A 232 -23.04 1.39 -5.94
C HIS A 232 -24.25 2.19 -6.48
N GLY A 233 -25.46 1.61 -6.42
CA GLY A 233 -26.69 2.25 -6.91
C GLY A 233 -26.91 2.15 -8.42
N GLN A 234 -26.08 1.41 -9.17
CA GLN A 234 -26.19 1.23 -10.62
C GLN A 234 -26.22 -0.26 -10.99
N ILE A 235 -26.70 -0.57 -12.20
CA ILE A 235 -26.60 -1.91 -12.79
C ILE A 235 -25.27 -1.97 -13.52
N GLU A 236 -24.32 -2.73 -12.99
CA GLU A 236 -23.03 -2.98 -13.61
C GLU A 236 -23.10 -4.26 -14.43
N THR A 237 -22.70 -4.18 -15.70
CA THR A 237 -22.46 -5.36 -16.54
C THR A 237 -20.95 -5.54 -16.66
N ARG A 238 -20.44 -6.72 -16.30
CA ARG A 238 -19.06 -7.13 -16.53
C ARG A 238 -19.07 -8.28 -17.52
N GLU A 239 -18.36 -8.11 -18.62
CA GLU A 239 -18.28 -9.01 -19.78
C GLU A 239 -16.82 -9.19 -20.19
#